data_AF-A0A7J3LLR9-F1
#
_entry.id   AF-A0A7J3LLR9-F1
#
_cell.length_a   1.000
_cell.length_b   1.000
_cell.length_c   1.000
_cell.angle_alpha   90.00
_cell.angle_beta   90.00
_cell.angle_gamma   90.00
#
_symmetry.space_group_name_H-M   'P 1'
#
loop_
_entity.id
_entity.type
_entity.pdbx_description
1 polymer ?
#
loop_
_entity_poly.entity_id
_entity_poly.type
_entity_poly.pdbx_seq_one_letter_code
_entity_poly.pdbx_strand_id
1 'polypeptide(L)'
;MQVKQKRGRFIVDSKDKSYVVDLARETCSCPHFSFRLKGKGEKCKHIMAAEDFVAMRRANMQAQLQNRYEDILLFIRNSGEVDSAALIQKFGEQDINFMLFRGDIIEVKGKVRAS
;
A
#
# COMPACT_ATOMS: atom_id res chain seq x y z
N MET A 1 -3.93 19.03 6.98
CA MET A 1 -2.98 19.32 5.89
C MET A 1 -3.26 18.32 4.78
N GLN A 2 -3.20 18.73 3.51
CA GLN A 2 -3.37 17.81 2.39
C GLN A 2 -2.00 17.46 1.82
N VAL A 3 -1.76 16.18 1.50
CA VAL A 3 -0.48 15.72 0.94
C VAL A 3 -0.73 15.11 -0.43
N LYS A 4 0.11 15.45 -1.41
CA LYS A 4 0.07 14.93 -2.79
C LYS A 4 1.47 14.51 -3.20
N GLN A 5 1.61 13.41 -3.95
CA GLN A 5 2.89 12.97 -4.51
C GLN A 5 3.02 13.43 -5.97
N LYS A 6 4.14 14.05 -6.34
CA LYS A 6 4.44 14.51 -7.70
C LYS A 6 5.91 14.32 -8.03
N ARG A 7 6.21 13.52 -9.07
CA ARG A 7 7.58 13.27 -9.59
C ARG A 7 8.60 12.94 -8.48
N GLY A 8 8.26 12.00 -7.59
CA GLY A 8 9.15 11.56 -6.50
C GLY A 8 9.24 12.50 -5.29
N ARG A 9 8.53 13.64 -5.31
CA ARG A 9 8.44 14.57 -4.16
C ARG A 9 7.01 14.64 -3.64
N PHE A 10 6.87 15.20 -2.44
CA PHE A 10 5.59 15.44 -1.79
C PHE A 10 5.28 16.93 -1.76
N ILE A 11 4.04 17.28 -2.02
CA ILE A 11 3.51 18.63 -1.87
C ILE A 11 2.57 18.58 -0.68
N VAL A 12 2.87 19.39 0.33
CA VAL A 12 2.10 19.47 1.57
C VAL A 12 1.44 20.84 1.65
N ASP A 13 0.11 20.84 1.54
CA ASP A 13 -0.73 22.02 1.61
C ASP A 13 -1.03 22.35 3.08
N SER A 14 -0.62 23.54 3.52
CA SER A 14 -0.83 24.04 4.87
C SER A 14 -1.41 25.45 4.84
N LYS A 15 -2.67 25.57 5.24
CA LYS A 15 -3.46 26.81 5.11
C LYS A 15 -3.46 27.26 3.64
N ASP A 16 -2.77 28.37 3.35
CA ASP A 16 -2.76 29.03 2.04
C ASP A 16 -1.45 28.83 1.26
N LYS A 17 -0.56 27.95 1.75
CA LYS A 17 0.75 27.70 1.13
C LYS A 17 1.01 26.21 0.95
N SER A 18 1.65 25.89 -0.16
CA SER A 18 2.14 24.54 -0.46
C SER A 18 3.65 24.48 -0.26
N TYR A 19 4.12 23.44 0.41
CA TYR A 19 5.54 23.20 0.64
C TYR A 19 5.97 21.90 -0.03
N VAL A 20 7.13 21.93 -0.66
CA VAL A 20 7.74 20.75 -1.26
C VAL A 20 8.55 20.02 -0.20
N VAL A 21 8.28 18.75 -0.05
CA VAL A 21 8.96 17.83 0.85
C VAL A 21 9.64 16.75 0.02
N ASP A 22 10.92 16.53 0.31
CA ASP A 22 11.72 15.46 -0.24
C ASP A 22 12.09 14.52 0.92
N LEU A 23 11.40 13.38 0.99
CA LEU A 23 11.61 12.39 2.05
C LEU A 23 12.97 11.68 1.92
N ALA A 24 13.49 11.51 0.70
CA ALA A 24 14.79 10.87 0.51
C ALA A 24 15.94 11.73 1.07
N ARG A 25 15.79 13.05 0.98
CA ARG A 25 16.76 14.01 1.51
C ARG A 25 16.37 14.55 2.89
N GLU A 26 15.26 14.10 3.46
CA GLU A 26 14.65 14.63 4.68
C GLU A 26 14.59 16.19 4.70
N THR A 27 14.20 16.78 3.58
CA THR A 27 14.15 18.25 3.42
C THR A 27 12.75 18.76 3.16
N CYS A 28 12.50 20.01 3.59
CA CYS A 28 11.25 20.70 3.38
C CYS A 28 11.49 22.15 2.95
N SER A 29 10.73 22.63 1.97
CA SER A 29 10.86 23.99 1.44
C SER A 29 10.21 25.07 2.32
N CYS A 30 9.66 24.72 3.49
CA CYS A 30 9.00 25.71 4.34
C CYS A 30 10.03 26.61 5.04
N PRO A 31 9.68 27.88 5.32
CA PRO A 31 10.56 28.80 6.05
C PRO A 31 10.98 28.23 7.40
N HIS A 32 10.07 27.57 8.12
CA HIS A 32 10.36 26.99 9.43
C HIS A 32 11.49 25.96 9.37
N PHE A 33 11.49 25.07 8.36
CA PHE A 33 12.57 24.10 8.20
C PHE A 33 13.89 24.79 7.85
N SER A 34 13.85 25.67 6.85
CA SER A 34 15.05 26.33 6.32
C SER A 34 15.76 27.21 7.35
N PHE A 35 15.00 27.96 8.16
CA PHE A 35 15.56 28.91 9.12
C PHE A 35 15.77 28.33 10.52
N ARG A 36 14.98 27.32 10.92
CA ARG A 36 14.95 26.90 12.33
C ARG A 36 15.41 25.47 12.57
N LEU A 37 15.12 24.53 11.69
CA LEU A 37 15.29 23.09 11.95
C LEU A 37 16.46 22.45 11.19
N LYS A 38 16.87 23.03 10.06
CA LYS A 38 17.94 22.47 9.22
C LYS A 38 19.22 22.25 10.04
N GLY A 39 19.71 21.01 10.05
CA GLY A 39 20.94 20.63 10.76
C GLY A 39 20.80 20.43 12.27
N LYS A 40 19.60 20.55 12.85
CA LYS A 40 19.36 20.38 14.30
C LYS A 40 18.81 19.01 14.70
N GLY A 41 18.57 18.12 13.74
CA GLY A 41 17.99 16.79 13.99
C GLY A 41 16.47 16.79 14.27
N GLU A 42 15.82 17.95 14.25
CA GLU A 42 14.37 18.07 14.46
C GLU A 42 13.59 17.95 13.13
N LYS A 43 12.48 17.20 13.13
CA LYS A 43 11.63 17.01 11.94
C LYS A 43 10.59 18.11 11.80
N CYS A 44 10.44 18.63 10.57
CA CYS A 44 9.36 19.56 10.25
C CYS A 44 8.01 18.84 10.21
N LYS A 45 6.94 19.50 10.67
CA LYS A 45 5.55 19.03 10.56
C LYS A 45 5.13 18.59 9.15
N HIS A 46 5.68 19.21 8.10
CA HIS A 46 5.38 18.82 6.72
C HIS A 46 6.09 17.53 6.32
N ILE A 47 7.30 17.28 6.86
CA ILE A 47 8.01 16.00 6.65
C ILE A 47 7.21 14.89 7.33
N MET A 48 6.84 15.09 8.60
CA MET A 48 6.02 14.12 9.34
C MET A 48 4.70 13.83 8.60
N ALA A 49 3.99 14.87 8.14
CA ALA A 49 2.75 14.67 7.37
C ALA A 49 2.95 13.87 6.07
N ALA A 50 4.09 14.04 5.39
CA ALA A 50 4.41 13.27 4.19
C ALA A 50 4.78 11.82 4.51
N GLU A 51 5.50 11.58 5.62
CA GLU A 51 5.79 10.23 6.13
C GLU A 51 4.49 9.49 6.49
N ASP A 52 3.59 10.13 7.25
CA ASP A 52 2.28 9.59 7.63
C ASP A 52 1.44 9.25 6.40
N PHE A 53 1.43 10.14 5.39
CA PHE A 53 0.74 9.88 4.13
C PHE A 53 1.25 8.62 3.42
N VAL A 54 2.58 8.42 3.38
CA VAL A 54 3.18 7.22 2.77
C VAL A 54 2.84 5.98 3.59
N ALA A 55 2.92 6.06 4.92
CA ALA A 55 2.58 4.95 5.82
C ALA A 55 1.12 4.53 5.65
N MET A 56 0.18 5.48 5.69
CA MET A 56 -1.24 5.22 5.47
C MET A 56 -1.52 4.63 4.10
N ARG A 57 -0.88 5.15 3.04
CA ARG A 57 -1.07 4.61 1.69
C ARG A 57 -0.58 3.16 1.57
N ARG A 58 0.55 2.83 2.20
CA ARG A 58 1.06 1.45 2.26
C ARG A 58 0.12 0.53 3.04
N ALA A 59 -0.33 0.96 4.21
CA ALA A 59 -1.28 0.20 5.03
C ALA A 59 -2.59 -0.07 4.28
N ASN A 60 -3.14 0.94 3.61
CA ASN A 60 -4.36 0.79 2.81
C ASN A 60 -4.19 -0.18 1.64
N MET A 61 -3.05 -0.10 0.93
CA MET A 61 -2.75 -1.05 -0.15
C MET A 61 -2.63 -2.48 0.39
N GLN A 62 -1.98 -2.66 1.54
CA GLN A 62 -1.86 -3.97 2.17
C GLN A 62 -3.21 -4.52 2.65
N ALA A 63 -4.06 -3.70 3.24
CA ALA A 63 -5.41 -4.08 3.63
C ALA A 63 -6.27 -4.47 2.42
N GLN A 64 -6.18 -3.75 1.30
CA GLN A 64 -6.88 -4.09 0.06
C GLN A 64 -6.43 -5.44 -0.50
N LEU A 65 -5.12 -5.72 -0.50
CA LEU A 65 -4.57 -7.02 -0.89
C LEU A 65 -5.07 -8.14 0.03
N GLN A 66 -5.08 -7.89 1.34
CA GLN A 66 -5.55 -8.88 2.31
C GLN A 66 -7.04 -9.20 2.12
N ASN A 67 -7.89 -8.18 1.97
CA ASN A 67 -9.32 -8.38 1.70
C ASN A 67 -9.54 -9.15 0.40
N ARG A 68 -8.77 -8.85 -0.65
CA ARG A 68 -8.85 -9.56 -1.93
C ARG A 68 -8.55 -11.06 -1.79
N TYR A 69 -7.54 -11.43 -1.02
CA TYR A 69 -7.22 -12.84 -0.77
C TYR A 69 -8.25 -13.52 0.13
N GLU A 70 -8.81 -12.80 1.10
CA GLU A 70 -9.89 -13.30 1.94
C GLU A 70 -11.16 -13.58 1.12
N ASP A 71 -11.52 -12.71 0.18
CA ASP A 71 -12.64 -12.92 -0.74
C ASP A 71 -12.46 -14.19 -1.58
N ILE A 72 -11.23 -14.46 -2.04
CA ILE A 72 -10.88 -15.69 -2.78
C ILE A 72 -11.04 -16.92 -1.88
N LEU A 73 -10.49 -16.87 -0.65
CA LEU A 73 -10.61 -17.98 0.31
C LEU A 73 -12.06 -18.28 0.67
N LEU A 74 -12.86 -17.24 0.93
CA LEU A 74 -14.29 -17.38 1.22
C LEU A 74 -15.03 -18.01 0.04
N PHE A 75 -14.73 -17.58 -1.19
CA PHE A 75 -15.33 -18.17 -2.38
C PHE A 75 -15.03 -19.67 -2.51
N ILE A 76 -13.77 -20.07 -2.30
CA ILE A 76 -13.36 -21.47 -2.38
C ILE A 76 -14.00 -22.29 -1.26
N ARG A 77 -13.99 -21.79 -0.01
CA ARG A 77 -14.61 -22.47 1.15
C ARG A 77 -16.10 -22.71 0.95
N ASN A 78 -16.81 -21.71 0.40
CA ASN A 78 -18.24 -21.83 0.12
C ASN A 78 -18.55 -22.79 -1.04
N SER A 79 -17.59 -22.98 -1.94
CA SER A 79 -17.73 -23.87 -3.11
C SER A 79 -17.19 -25.29 -2.85
N GLY A 80 -16.41 -25.48 -1.80
CA GLY A 80 -15.71 -26.73 -1.46
C GLY A 80 -14.48 -26.96 -2.34
N GLU A 81 -14.69 -27.30 -3.61
CA GLU A 81 -13.65 -27.48 -4.61
C GLU A 81 -13.98 -26.70 -5.88
N VAL A 82 -13.01 -25.95 -6.41
CA VAL A 82 -13.19 -25.10 -7.59
C VAL A 82 -12.20 -25.50 -8.66
N ASP A 83 -12.60 -25.42 -9.93
CA ASP A 83 -11.67 -25.58 -11.04
C ASP A 83 -10.62 -24.46 -11.07
N SER A 84 -9.33 -24.82 -11.20
CA SER A 84 -8.21 -23.86 -11.20
C SER A 84 -8.34 -22.84 -12.34
N ALA A 85 -8.74 -23.29 -13.54
CA ALA A 85 -8.91 -22.39 -14.68
C ALA A 85 -10.06 -21.39 -14.46
N ALA A 86 -11.17 -21.84 -13.86
CA ALA A 86 -12.30 -20.96 -13.53
C ALA A 86 -11.92 -19.94 -12.44
N LEU A 87 -11.11 -20.35 -11.46
CA LEU A 87 -10.66 -19.48 -10.37
C LEU A 87 -9.69 -18.40 -10.90
N ILE A 88 -8.75 -18.79 -11.75
CA ILE A 88 -7.82 -17.88 -12.44
C ILE A 88 -8.57 -16.89 -13.32
N GLN A 89 -9.58 -17.35 -14.07
CA GLN A 89 -10.40 -16.46 -14.90
C GLN A 89 -11.13 -15.40 -14.06
N LYS A 90 -11.59 -15.77 -12.86
CA LYS A 90 -12.36 -14.88 -11.98
C LYS A 90 -11.51 -13.89 -11.20
N PHE A 91 -10.38 -14.34 -10.66
CA PHE A 91 -9.58 -13.54 -9.72
C PHE A 91 -8.21 -13.12 -10.27
N GLY A 92 -7.76 -13.72 -11.36
CA GLY A 92 -6.48 -13.44 -11.99
C GLY A 92 -5.39 -14.43 -11.56
N GLU A 93 -4.55 -14.80 -12.52
CA GLU A 93 -3.50 -15.82 -12.35
C GLU A 93 -2.49 -15.46 -11.26
N GLN A 94 -2.10 -14.19 -11.16
CA GLN A 94 -1.09 -13.75 -10.20
C GLN A 94 -1.52 -13.98 -8.76
N ASP A 95 -2.77 -13.68 -8.42
CA ASP A 95 -3.29 -13.84 -7.05
C ASP A 95 -3.39 -15.32 -6.68
N ILE A 96 -3.89 -16.15 -7.60
CA ILE A 96 -4.03 -17.59 -7.37
C ILE A 96 -2.66 -18.25 -7.21
N ASN A 97 -1.71 -17.95 -8.10
CA ASN A 97 -0.35 -18.47 -7.99
C ASN A 97 0.34 -18.01 -6.70
N PHE A 98 0.12 -16.77 -6.27
CA PHE A 98 0.67 -16.26 -5.02
C PHE A 98 0.09 -16.99 -3.80
N MET A 99 -1.23 -17.23 -3.78
CA MET A 99 -1.89 -17.96 -2.69
C MET A 99 -1.49 -19.44 -2.65
N LEU A 100 -1.31 -20.09 -3.81
CA LEU A 100 -0.75 -21.43 -3.93
C LEU A 100 0.68 -21.48 -3.37
N PHE A 101 1.52 -20.53 -3.78
CA PHE A 101 2.91 -20.44 -3.31
C PHE A 101 3.00 -20.24 -1.79
N ARG A 102 2.13 -19.42 -1.21
CA ARG A 102 2.04 -19.23 0.25
C ARG A 102 1.48 -20.44 1.00
N GLY A 103 0.78 -21.34 0.31
CA GLY A 103 0.09 -22.48 0.90
C GLY A 103 -1.26 -22.13 1.53
N ASP A 104 -1.87 -20.99 1.17
CA ASP A 104 -3.22 -20.64 1.66
C ASP A 104 -4.30 -21.52 0.99
N ILE A 105 -4.00 -22.03 -0.21
CA ILE A 105 -4.85 -22.93 -1.00
C ILE A 105 -4.00 -24.06 -1.59
N ILE A 106 -4.64 -25.19 -1.91
CA ILE A 106 -3.99 -26.38 -2.45
C ILE A 106 -4.66 -26.75 -3.77
N GLU A 107 -3.86 -27.01 -4.80
CA GLU A 107 -4.33 -27.56 -6.07
C GLU A 107 -4.00 -29.07 -6.18
N VAL A 108 -5.01 -29.86 -6.53
CA VAL A 108 -4.89 -31.30 -6.83
C VAL A 108 -5.66 -31.60 -8.11
N LYS A 109 -4.95 -32.08 -9.14
CA LYS A 109 -5.54 -32.46 -10.45
C LYS A 109 -6.42 -31.37 -11.08
N GLY A 110 -5.99 -30.10 -11.03
CA GLY A 110 -6.74 -28.98 -11.60
C GLY A 110 -7.91 -28.48 -10.72
N LYS A 111 -8.09 -29.04 -9.52
CA LYS A 111 -9.07 -28.57 -8.53
C LYS A 111 -8.37 -27.90 -7.36
N VAL A 112 -8.89 -26.75 -6.95
CA VAL A 112 -8.37 -25.93 -5.87
C VAL A 112 -9.33 -25.98 -4.69
N ARG A 113 -8.77 -26.13 -3.49
CA ARG A 113 -9.48 -26.00 -2.21
C ARG A 113 -8.67 -25.17 -1.22
N ALA A 114 -9.32 -24.64 -0.19
CA ALA A 114 -8.60 -24.01 0.91
C ALA A 114 -7.72 -25.05 1.61
N SER A 115 -6.51 -24.62 2.04
CA SER A 115 -5.63 -25.48 2.84
C SER A 115 -6.21 -25.79 4.22
#